data_AF-A0A0K1QBQ3-F1
#
_entry.id   AF-A0A0K1QBQ3-F1
#
_cell.length_a   1.000
_cell.length_b   1.000
_cell.length_c   1.000
_cell.angle_alpha   90.00
_cell.angle_beta   90.00
_cell.angle_gamma   90.00
#
_symmetry.space_group_name_H-M   'P 1'
#
loop_
_entity.id
_entity.type
_entity.pdbx_description
1 polymer ?
#
loop_
_entity_poly.entity_id
_entity_poly.type
_entity_poly.pdbx_seq_one_letter_code
_entity_poly.pdbx_strand_id
1 'polypeptide(L)' 'MKDVAAELDRARAKFPRPQVSAHEGFAVLDEERDELWDEVKGNHPDRKARMRAEAIQVAAMAIRFIEDVCDR' A
#
# COMPACT_ATOMS: atom_id res chain seq x y z
N MET A 1 4.28 12.48 3.41
CA MET A 1 5.47 11.96 2.72
C MET A 1 6.40 11.17 3.64
N LYS A 2 6.86 11.69 4.80
CA LYS A 2 7.74 10.91 5.71
C LYS A 2 7.16 9.53 6.08
N ASP A 3 5.87 9.49 6.40
CA ASP A 3 5.20 8.24 6.77
C ASP A 3 5.07 7.26 5.59
N VAL A 4 4.94 7.76 4.36
CA VAL A 4 4.90 6.93 3.14
C VAL A 4 6.28 6.36 2.83
N ALA A 5 7.35 7.14 3.01
CA ALA A 5 8.71 6.62 2.86
C ALA A 5 9.02 5.54 3.91
N ALA A 6 8.63 5.76 5.17
CA ALA A 6 8.79 4.78 6.23
C ALA A 6 7.96 3.50 5.97
N GLU A 7 6.74 3.66 5.44
CA GLU A 7 5.91 2.54 4.99
C GLU A 7 6.58 1.75 3.86
N LEU A 8 7.05 2.44 2.83
CA LEU A 8 7.75 1.84 1.69
C LEU A 8 8.98 1.05 2.15
N ASP A 9 9.78 1.61 3.05
CA ASP A 9 10.94 0.94 3.63
C ASP A 9 10.54 -0.28 4.46
N ARG A 10 9.46 -0.19 5.25
CA ARG A 10 8.91 -1.34 5.98
C ARG A 10 8.46 -2.44 5.01
N ALA A 11 7.75 -2.08 3.96
CA ALA A 11 7.30 -3.03 2.95
C ALA A 11 8.48 -3.69 2.23
N ARG A 12 9.57 -2.95 1.95
CA ARG A 12 10.86 -3.47 1.44
C ARG A 12 11.52 -4.44 2.39
N ALA A 13 11.53 -4.14 3.68
CA ALA A 13 12.08 -5.06 4.67
C ALA A 13 11.23 -6.34 4.80
N LYS A 14 9.90 -6.22 4.79
CA LYS A 14 8.97 -7.36 4.92
C LYS A 14 8.93 -8.24 3.66
N PHE A 15 9.00 -7.61 2.48
CA PHE A 15 8.96 -8.26 1.18
C PHE A 15 10.17 -7.82 0.35
N PRO A 16 11.34 -8.44 0.55
CA PRO A 16 12.61 -7.98 -0.03
C PRO A 16 12.73 -8.25 -1.53
N ARG A 17 11.90 -9.14 -2.10
CA ARG A 17 11.86 -9.38 -3.54
C ARG A 17 10.95 -8.35 -4.19
N PRO A 18 11.35 -7.77 -5.35
CA PRO A 18 10.45 -6.93 -6.12
C PRO A 18 9.28 -7.75 -6.68
N GLN A 19 8.12 -7.13 -6.83
CA GLN A 19 6.94 -7.72 -7.50
C GLN A 19 7.33 -8.12 -8.93
N VAL A 20 7.08 -9.37 -9.35
CA VAL A 20 7.61 -9.93 -10.61
C VAL A 20 6.68 -9.82 -11.81
N SER A 21 5.42 -9.42 -11.60
CA SER A 21 4.44 -9.26 -12.68
C SER A 21 3.43 -8.16 -12.39
N ALA A 22 2.80 -7.65 -13.45
CA ALA A 22 1.70 -6.70 -13.33
C ALA A 22 0.52 -7.25 -12.52
N HIS A 23 0.22 -8.54 -12.63
CA HIS A 23 -0.84 -9.17 -11.84
C HIS A 23 -0.51 -9.22 -10.35
N GLU A 24 0.72 -9.61 -9.98
CA GLU A 24 1.16 -9.62 -8.59
C GLU A 24 1.18 -8.20 -8.01
N GLY A 25 1.81 -7.25 -8.72
CA GLY A 25 1.93 -5.89 -8.24
C GLY A 25 0.56 -5.20 -8.11
N PHE A 26 -0.32 -5.42 -9.09
CA PHE A 26 -1.68 -4.89 -9.01
C PHE A 26 -2.45 -5.56 -7.86
N ALA A 27 -2.36 -6.88 -7.68
CA ALA A 27 -3.06 -7.55 -6.59
C ALA A 27 -2.68 -7.00 -5.21
N VAL A 28 -1.39 -6.73 -4.97
CA VAL A 28 -0.93 -6.14 -3.70
C VAL A 28 -1.43 -4.70 -3.55
N LEU A 29 -1.39 -3.88 -4.61
CA LEU A 29 -1.93 -2.53 -4.57
C LEU A 29 -3.46 -2.51 -4.36
N ASP A 30 -4.17 -3.47 -4.96
CA ASP A 30 -5.62 -3.60 -4.89
C ASP A 30 -6.06 -4.03 -3.49
N GLU A 31 -5.30 -4.92 -2.84
CA GLU A 31 -5.50 -5.33 -1.44
C GLU A 31 -5.51 -4.12 -0.50
N GLU A 32 -4.47 -3.29 -0.53
CA GLU A 32 -4.40 -2.09 0.33
C GLU A 32 -5.52 -1.08 0.02
N ARG A 33 -5.96 -1.02 -1.25
CA ARG A 33 -7.09 -0.16 -1.66
C ARG A 33 -8.42 -0.70 -1.15
N ASP A 34 -8.62 -2.02 -1.16
CA ASP A 34 -9.80 -2.67 -0.60
C ASP A 34 -9.84 -2.52 0.92
N GLU A 35 -8.70 -2.63 1.62
CA GLU A 35 -8.60 -2.34 3.06
C GLU A 35 -8.95 -0.87 3.37
N LEU A 36 -8.41 0.09 2.61
CA LEU A 36 -8.83 1.49 2.72
C LEU A 36 -10.33 1.66 2.48
N TRP A 37 -10.89 0.95 1.51
CA TRP A 37 -12.32 1.02 1.20
C TRP A 37 -13.18 0.45 2.34
N ASP A 38 -12.74 -0.63 2.98
CA ASP A 38 -13.39 -1.18 4.17
C ASP A 38 -13.38 -0.18 5.32
N GLU A 39 -12.27 0.51 5.55
CA GLU A 39 -12.19 1.59 6.54
C GLU A 39 -13.10 2.77 6.19
N VAL A 40 -13.24 3.14 4.91
CA VAL A 40 -14.18 4.20 4.47
C VAL A 40 -15.63 3.81 4.73
N LYS A 41 -16.01 2.56 4.44
CA LYS A 41 -17.37 2.04 4.66
C LYS A 41 -17.68 1.83 6.14
N GLY A 42 -16.65 1.58 6.95
CA GLY A 42 -16.77 1.31 8.38
C GLY A 42 -17.36 2.49 9.18
N ASN A 43 -17.82 2.20 10.39
CA ASN A 43 -18.29 3.22 11.33
C ASN A 43 -17.82 2.92 12.76
N HIS A 44 -16.50 3.04 12.96
CA HIS A 44 -15.86 2.84 14.25
C HIS A 44 -15.12 4.13 14.70
N PRO A 45 -14.87 4.30 16.02
CA PRO A 45 -14.35 5.56 16.56
C PRO A 45 -12.99 5.99 16.01
N ASP A 46 -12.15 5.03 15.62
CA ASP A 46 -10.78 5.20 15.14
C ASP A 46 -10.65 5.24 13.61
N ARG A 47 -11.78 5.28 12.89
CA ARG A 47 -11.85 5.25 11.42
C ARG A 47 -10.90 6.21 10.72
N LYS A 48 -10.79 7.45 11.18
CA LYS A 48 -9.90 8.44 10.55
C LYS A 48 -8.42 8.04 10.65
N ALA A 49 -8.01 7.42 11.76
CA ALA A 49 -6.64 6.96 11.95
C ALA A 49 -6.35 5.74 11.06
N ARG A 50 -7.29 4.79 10.99
CA ARG A 50 -7.17 3.60 10.14
C ARG A 50 -7.20 3.94 8.65
N MET A 51 -8.15 4.77 8.21
CA MET A 51 -8.17 5.33 6.84
C MET A 51 -6.83 6.00 6.48
N ARG A 52 -6.20 6.71 7.41
CA ARG A 52 -4.89 7.34 7.17
C ARG A 52 -3.79 6.29 7.02
N ALA A 53 -3.80 5.23 7.82
CA ALA A 53 -2.84 4.13 7.73
C ALA A 53 -2.96 3.42 6.38
N GLU A 54 -4.17 3.00 5.99
CA GLU A 54 -4.38 2.30 4.73
C GLU A 54 -4.08 3.20 3.51
N ALA A 55 -4.41 4.50 3.58
CA ALA A 55 -4.03 5.44 2.51
C ALA A 55 -2.51 5.61 2.37
N ILE A 56 -1.74 5.48 3.46
CA ILE A 56 -0.28 5.47 3.43
C ILE A 56 0.24 4.18 2.79
N GLN A 57 -0.36 3.03 3.12
CA GLN A 57 -0.03 1.74 2.49
C GLN A 57 -0.33 1.74 0.99
N VAL A 58 -1.50 2.25 0.56
CA VAL A 58 -1.83 2.44 -0.86
C VAL A 58 -0.77 3.29 -1.57
N ALA A 59 -0.36 4.41 -0.96
CA ALA A 59 0.66 5.27 -1.56
C ALA A 59 2.02 4.55 -1.67
N ALA A 60 2.42 3.78 -0.65
CA ALA A 60 3.65 3.00 -0.70
C ALA A 60 3.59 1.87 -1.74
N MET A 61 2.45 1.18 -1.86
CA MET A 61 2.29 0.11 -2.85
C MET A 61 2.18 0.66 -4.27
N ALA A 62 1.67 1.87 -4.46
CA ALA A 62 1.72 2.54 -5.76
C ALA A 62 3.16 2.85 -6.17
N ILE A 63 4.01 3.30 -5.24
CA ILE A 63 5.45 3.50 -5.51
C ILE A 63 6.12 2.17 -5.86
N ARG A 64 5.86 1.11 -5.07
CA ARG A 64 6.34 -0.25 -5.37
C ARG A 64 5.91 -0.72 -6.76
N PHE A 65 4.67 -0.51 -7.14
CA PHE A 65 4.17 -0.91 -8.45
C PHE A 65 4.92 -0.18 -9.58
N ILE A 66 5.14 1.13 -9.42
CA ILE A 66 5.92 1.91 -10.38
C ILE A 66 7.35 1.35 -10.48
N GLU A 67 8.04 1.20 -9.36
CA GLU A 67 9.45 0.80 -9.33
C GLU A 67 9.69 -0.68 -9.72
N ASP A 68 8.90 -1.60 -9.17
CA ASP A 68 9.13 -3.04 -9.30
C ASP A 68 8.54 -3.62 -10.61
N VAL A 69 7.54 -2.95 -11.20
CA VAL A 69 6.79 -3.43 -12.37
C VAL A 69 6.94 -2.50 -13.58
N CYS A 70 6.75 -1.18 -13.45
CA CYS A 70 6.72 -0.27 -14.60
C CYS A 70 8.12 0.18 -15.04
N ASP A 71 9.01 0.48 -14.10
CA ASP A 71 10.32 1.07 -14.34
C ASP A 71 11.45 0.03 -14.40
N ARG A 72 11.08 -1.25 -14.42
CA ARG A 72 12.00 -2.39 -14.35
C ARG A 72 12.68 -2.71 -15.68
#